data_AF-A0A1G6HK50-F1
#
_entry.id   AF-A0A1G6HK50-F1
#
_cell.length_a   1.000
_cell.length_b   1.000
_cell.length_c   1.000
_cell.angle_alpha   90.00
_cell.angle_beta   90.00
_cell.angle_gamma   90.00
#
_symmetry.space_group_name_H-M   'P 1'
#
loop_
_entity.id
_entity.type
_entity.pdbx_description
1 polymer ?
#
loop_
_entity_poly.entity_id
_entity_poly.type
_entity_poly.pdbx_seq_one_letter_code
_entity_poly.pdbx_strand_id
1 'polypeptide(L)'
;MKTRLFVLVTLFMMLFSASAFADVSGGSITKLRNTSDGQKIVIFTQEGYSVASVLEFVANKPMQASNVIEAVNAYLTQPGKVRILDEHTHSADNYIQIEYTHLTEEAANRWLSNDGRFGAVQRGSITKLRNTSDGQKIVIYTQEGYSVGTVLEFVAAKPMEASNVIEAVNGFLTDVGKVRILDEHTHSADNYIQIEAVYLSEEAANRWLAKGGSF
;
A
#
# COMPACT_ATOMS: atom_id res chain seq x y z
N MET A 1 46.99 24.44 16.42
CA MET A 1 46.40 23.10 16.66
C MET A 1 44.89 23.04 16.45
N LYS A 2 44.09 24.05 16.87
CA LYS A 2 42.62 24.03 16.75
C LYS A 2 42.08 23.89 15.31
N THR A 3 42.69 24.58 14.33
CA THR A 3 42.22 24.57 12.93
C THR A 3 42.36 23.21 12.24
N ARG A 4 43.41 22.45 12.58
CA ARG A 4 43.63 21.10 12.02
C ARG A 4 42.62 20.08 12.55
N LEU A 5 42.18 20.24 13.80
CA LEU A 5 41.13 19.40 14.40
C LEU A 5 39.77 19.66 13.76
N PHE A 6 39.42 20.93 13.51
CA PHE A 6 38.16 21.27 12.82
C PHE A 6 38.11 20.70 11.41
N VAL A 7 39.18 20.83 10.63
CA VAL A 7 39.24 20.26 9.28
C VAL A 7 39.07 18.74 9.32
N LEU A 8 39.69 18.05 10.29
CA LEU A 8 39.57 16.60 10.43
C LEU A 8 38.14 16.17 10.78
N VAL A 9 37.49 16.89 11.72
CA VAL A 9 36.11 16.62 12.14
C VAL A 9 35.13 16.89 10.99
N THR A 10 35.32 17.96 10.22
CA THR A 10 34.50 18.23 9.05
C THR A 10 34.69 17.18 7.96
N LEU A 11 35.93 16.69 7.75
CA LEU A 11 36.19 15.61 6.80
C LEU A 11 35.52 14.30 7.23
N PHE A 12 35.59 13.96 8.52
CA PHE A 12 34.88 12.80 9.08
C PHE A 12 33.36 12.96 8.98
N MET A 13 32.80 14.14 9.27
CA MET A 13 31.37 14.38 9.11
C MET A 13 30.91 14.29 7.65
N MET A 14 31.71 14.75 6.69
CA MET A 14 31.44 14.57 5.25
C MET A 14 31.53 13.09 4.83
N LEU A 15 32.50 12.34 5.36
CA LEU A 15 32.63 10.90 5.13
C LEU A 15 31.45 10.11 5.73
N PHE A 16 30.99 10.48 6.93
CA PHE A 16 29.85 9.83 7.58
C PHE A 16 28.50 10.22 6.97
N SER A 17 28.37 11.42 6.39
CA SER A 17 27.17 11.81 5.63
C SER A 17 27.14 11.20 4.23
N ALA A 18 28.28 10.91 3.61
CA ALA A 18 28.32 10.10 2.39
C ALA A 18 27.87 8.65 2.63
N SER A 19 28.19 8.05 3.80
CA SER A 19 27.67 6.74 4.19
C SER A 19 26.20 6.74 4.62
N ALA A 20 25.62 7.90 4.95
CA ALA A 20 24.18 8.00 5.21
C ALA A 20 23.33 7.90 3.93
N PHE A 21 23.96 7.99 2.75
CA PHE A 21 23.31 7.81 1.45
C PHE A 21 23.68 6.48 0.77
N ALA A 22 24.37 5.56 1.46
CA ALA A 22 24.99 4.39 0.84
C ALA A 22 24.39 3.03 1.21
N ASP A 23 23.23 2.93 1.88
CA ASP A 23 22.76 1.60 2.33
C ASP A 23 21.24 1.40 2.35
N VAL A 24 20.55 1.71 1.23
CA VAL A 24 19.11 1.43 1.07
C VAL A 24 18.72 0.87 -0.32
N SER A 25 19.69 0.51 -1.17
CA SER A 25 19.43 -0.04 -2.52
C SER A 25 19.09 -1.54 -2.53
N GLY A 26 19.21 -2.21 -1.38
CA GLY A 26 19.01 -3.65 -1.22
C GLY A 26 17.60 -4.04 -0.77
N GLY A 27 17.17 -5.23 -1.16
CA GLY A 27 15.92 -5.83 -0.72
C GLY A 27 15.92 -7.35 -0.91
N SER A 28 14.91 -8.02 -0.36
CA SER A 28 14.73 -9.46 -0.54
C SER A 28 13.36 -9.76 -1.12
N ILE A 29 13.32 -10.62 -2.14
CA ILE A 29 12.05 -11.11 -2.68
C ILE A 29 11.45 -12.04 -1.64
N THR A 30 10.34 -11.65 -1.02
CA THR A 30 9.68 -12.49 0.00
C THR A 30 8.67 -13.42 -0.63
N LYS A 31 7.98 -12.97 -1.68
CA LYS A 31 7.02 -13.78 -2.44
C LYS A 31 6.99 -13.38 -3.90
N LEU A 32 6.52 -14.31 -4.73
CA LEU A 32 6.28 -14.09 -6.14
C LEU A 32 5.07 -14.90 -6.62
N ARG A 33 4.47 -14.45 -7.71
CA ARG A 33 3.34 -15.12 -8.36
C ARG A 33 3.40 -14.84 -9.86
N ASN A 34 3.19 -15.88 -10.65
CA ASN A 34 2.97 -15.73 -12.09
C ASN A 34 1.50 -15.39 -12.32
N THR A 35 1.25 -14.31 -13.04
CA THR A 35 -0.09 -13.82 -13.40
C THR A 35 -0.25 -13.80 -14.91
N SER A 36 -1.45 -13.52 -15.42
CA SER A 36 -1.72 -13.52 -16.86
C SER A 36 -0.96 -12.42 -17.63
N ASP A 37 -0.56 -11.34 -16.97
CA ASP A 37 0.17 -10.21 -17.58
C ASP A 37 1.66 -10.13 -17.19
N GLY A 38 2.17 -11.10 -16.42
CA GLY A 38 3.58 -11.19 -16.06
C GLY A 38 3.82 -11.76 -14.67
N GLN A 39 5.08 -11.89 -14.28
CA GLN A 39 5.44 -12.25 -12.91
C GLN A 39 5.35 -11.02 -12.01
N LYS A 40 4.75 -11.20 -10.84
CA LYS A 40 4.57 -10.20 -9.79
C LYS A 40 5.41 -10.61 -8.58
N ILE A 41 6.04 -9.65 -7.93
CA ILE A 41 6.94 -9.90 -6.79
C ILE A 41 6.66 -8.96 -5.64
N VAL A 42 6.89 -9.46 -4.43
CA VAL A 42 6.91 -8.68 -3.19
C VAL A 42 8.36 -8.60 -2.72
N ILE A 43 8.83 -7.40 -2.45
CA ILE A 43 10.19 -7.09 -2.04
C ILE A 43 10.14 -6.49 -0.65
N PHE A 44 10.85 -7.10 0.30
CA PHE A 44 11.09 -6.50 1.60
C PHE A 44 12.29 -5.55 1.53
N THR A 45 12.12 -4.35 2.08
CA THR A 45 13.13 -3.29 2.12
C THR A 45 13.20 -2.73 3.55
N GLN A 46 14.17 -1.87 3.83
CA GLN A 46 14.28 -1.22 5.15
C GLN A 46 13.09 -0.32 5.50
N GLU A 47 12.33 0.15 4.49
CA GLU A 47 11.22 1.10 4.67
C GLU A 47 9.84 0.41 4.62
N GLY A 48 9.82 -0.93 4.64
CA GLY A 48 8.62 -1.76 4.52
C GLY A 48 8.63 -2.63 3.27
N TYR A 49 7.45 -2.95 2.75
CA TYR A 49 7.31 -3.79 1.56
C TYR A 49 7.07 -2.93 0.31
N SER A 50 7.71 -3.34 -0.78
CA SER A 50 7.47 -2.84 -2.14
C SER A 50 6.91 -3.96 -2.99
N VAL A 51 6.09 -3.61 -3.99
CA VAL A 51 5.55 -4.55 -4.96
C VAL A 51 5.94 -4.14 -6.36
N ALA A 52 6.25 -5.13 -7.19
CA ALA A 52 6.74 -4.88 -8.53
C ALA A 52 6.27 -5.92 -9.55
N SER A 53 6.10 -5.46 -10.78
CA SER A 53 5.91 -6.31 -11.96
C SER A 53 7.23 -6.54 -12.66
N VAL A 54 7.54 -7.78 -13.01
CA VAL A 54 8.72 -8.11 -13.81
C VAL A 54 8.44 -7.76 -15.26
N LEU A 55 9.24 -6.85 -15.83
CA LEU A 55 9.10 -6.39 -17.21
C LEU A 55 9.89 -7.26 -18.18
N GLU A 56 11.13 -7.59 -17.80
CA GLU A 56 12.05 -8.35 -18.63
C GLU A 56 12.78 -9.35 -17.73
N PHE A 57 12.81 -10.60 -18.17
CA PHE A 57 13.33 -11.71 -17.40
C PHE A 57 14.19 -12.64 -18.28
N VAL A 58 15.35 -13.06 -17.78
CA VAL A 58 16.24 -13.99 -18.50
C VAL A 58 15.96 -15.43 -18.10
N ALA A 59 15.40 -16.21 -19.03
CA ALA A 59 14.88 -17.57 -18.80
C ALA A 59 15.84 -18.56 -18.11
N ASN A 60 17.15 -18.38 -18.26
CA ASN A 60 18.14 -19.27 -17.67
C ASN A 60 18.46 -18.96 -16.19
N LYS A 61 17.88 -17.92 -15.59
CA LYS A 61 18.10 -17.52 -14.18
C LYS A 61 16.83 -16.97 -13.50
N PRO A 62 15.81 -17.81 -13.25
CA PRO A 62 14.53 -17.40 -12.62
C PRO A 62 14.70 -16.69 -11.29
N MET A 63 13.98 -15.56 -11.14
CA MET A 63 13.73 -14.97 -9.83
C MET A 63 12.99 -15.99 -8.96
N GLN A 64 13.45 -16.11 -7.73
CA GLN A 64 12.94 -17.01 -6.71
C GLN A 64 12.62 -16.24 -5.44
N ALA A 65 11.68 -16.77 -4.66
CA ALA A 65 11.50 -16.31 -3.29
C ALA A 65 12.82 -16.52 -2.53
N SER A 66 13.15 -15.57 -1.66
CA SER A 66 14.42 -15.45 -0.92
C SER A 66 15.62 -14.95 -1.73
N ASN A 67 15.48 -14.61 -3.02
CA ASN A 67 16.56 -13.92 -3.71
C ASN A 67 16.80 -12.54 -3.08
N VAL A 68 18.07 -12.22 -2.88
CA VAL A 68 18.53 -10.90 -2.47
C VAL A 68 18.84 -10.10 -3.73
N ILE A 69 18.35 -8.86 -3.77
CA ILE A 69 18.42 -8.00 -4.93
C ILE A 69 18.96 -6.63 -4.56
N GLU A 70 19.79 -6.08 -5.44
CA GLU A 70 20.30 -4.72 -5.37
C GLU A 70 19.86 -3.95 -6.62
N ALA A 71 19.43 -2.70 -6.45
CA ALA A 71 19.07 -1.85 -7.57
C ALA A 71 20.29 -1.11 -8.14
N VAL A 72 20.51 -1.20 -9.46
CA VAL A 72 21.61 -0.50 -10.13
C VAL A 72 21.15 0.93 -10.46
N ASN A 73 21.56 1.90 -9.62
CA ASN A 73 21.27 3.35 -9.73
C ASN A 73 19.83 3.80 -9.39
N ALA A 74 19.03 3.00 -8.68
CA ALA A 74 17.66 3.36 -8.28
C ALA A 74 17.31 2.85 -6.87
N TYR A 75 16.20 3.33 -6.30
CA TYR A 75 15.73 2.92 -4.97
C TYR A 75 14.60 1.90 -5.08
N LEU A 76 14.71 0.77 -4.39
CA LEU A 76 13.62 -0.23 -4.28
C LEU A 76 12.40 0.31 -3.50
N THR A 77 12.55 1.48 -2.88
CA THR A 77 11.55 2.16 -2.08
C THR A 77 10.83 3.28 -2.83
N GLN A 78 11.08 3.42 -4.14
CA GLN A 78 10.37 4.38 -4.98
C GLN A 78 9.71 3.71 -6.19
N PRO A 79 8.49 4.11 -6.60
CA PRO A 79 7.88 3.65 -7.84
C PRO A 79 8.72 4.03 -9.06
N GLY A 80 8.84 3.12 -10.03
CA GLY A 80 9.64 3.35 -11.23
C GLY A 80 10.19 2.08 -11.87
N LYS A 81 10.74 2.22 -13.09
CA LYS A 81 11.48 1.15 -13.75
C LYS A 81 12.85 1.02 -13.08
N VAL A 82 13.16 -0.16 -12.59
CA VAL A 82 14.41 -0.47 -11.90
C VAL A 82 15.10 -1.63 -12.59
N ARG A 83 16.42 -1.50 -12.75
CA ARG A 83 17.30 -2.59 -13.16
C ARG A 83 17.88 -3.24 -11.91
N ILE A 84 17.78 -4.57 -11.85
CA ILE A 84 18.15 -5.34 -10.67
C ILE A 84 19.42 -6.14 -10.94
N LEU A 85 20.38 -6.00 -10.03
CA LEU A 85 21.48 -6.92 -9.82
C LEU A 85 21.03 -7.97 -8.81
N ASP A 86 20.94 -9.22 -9.25
CA ASP A 86 20.79 -10.36 -8.34
C ASP A 86 22.16 -10.64 -7.71
N GLU A 87 22.27 -10.50 -6.39
CA GLU A 87 23.53 -10.73 -5.66
C GLU A 87 23.95 -12.20 -5.67
N HIS A 88 22.99 -13.13 -5.69
CA HIS A 88 23.28 -14.55 -5.66
C HIS A 88 23.84 -15.04 -7.00
N THR A 89 23.28 -14.55 -8.10
CA THR A 89 23.66 -14.97 -9.46
C THR A 89 24.59 -14.00 -10.18
N HIS A 90 24.89 -12.86 -9.55
CA HIS A 90 25.64 -11.71 -10.08
C HIS A 90 25.16 -11.27 -11.48
N SER A 91 23.85 -11.31 -11.70
CA SER A 91 23.22 -11.02 -13.00
C SER A 91 22.48 -9.69 -12.95
N ALA A 92 22.72 -8.79 -13.92
CA ALA A 92 22.15 -7.43 -13.94
C ALA A 92 21.05 -7.22 -15.01
N ASP A 93 20.48 -8.32 -15.52
CA ASP A 93 19.68 -8.32 -16.75
C ASP A 93 18.17 -8.34 -16.50
N ASN A 94 17.75 -8.22 -15.23
CA ASN A 94 16.34 -8.20 -14.89
C ASN A 94 15.83 -6.77 -14.73
N TYR A 95 14.72 -6.47 -15.39
CA TYR A 95 14.02 -5.20 -15.22
C TYR A 95 12.69 -5.43 -14.54
N ILE A 96 12.43 -4.64 -13.51
CA ILE A 96 11.15 -4.62 -12.80
C ILE A 96 10.56 -3.21 -12.87
N GLN A 97 9.24 -3.13 -12.78
CA GLN A 97 8.51 -1.89 -12.54
C GLN A 97 8.01 -1.95 -11.10
N ILE A 98 8.59 -1.13 -10.23
CA ILE A 98 8.06 -0.92 -8.88
C ILE A 98 6.79 -0.08 -9.02
N GLU A 99 5.69 -0.59 -8.47
CA GLU A 99 4.38 0.04 -8.57
C GLU A 99 4.03 0.79 -7.29
N TYR A 100 4.29 0.18 -6.13
CA TYR A 100 3.97 0.74 -4.83
C TYR A 100 5.03 0.36 -3.79
N THR A 101 5.21 1.23 -2.81
CA THR A 101 6.26 1.15 -1.79
C THR A 101 5.69 1.52 -0.41
N HIS A 102 6.47 1.31 0.66
CA HIS A 102 6.05 1.57 2.05
C HIS A 102 4.77 0.82 2.47
N LEU A 103 4.54 -0.36 1.92
CA LEU A 103 3.39 -1.20 2.24
C LEU A 103 3.65 -2.01 3.52
N THR A 104 2.57 -2.39 4.21
CA THR A 104 2.63 -3.48 5.19
C THR A 104 2.78 -4.83 4.48
N GLU A 105 3.23 -5.85 5.22
CA GLU A 105 3.33 -7.20 4.69
C GLU A 105 1.98 -7.71 4.15
N GLU A 106 0.89 -7.43 4.87
CA GLU A 106 -0.46 -7.85 4.49
C GLU A 106 -0.92 -7.18 3.20
N ALA A 107 -0.64 -5.89 3.02
CA ALA A 107 -1.01 -5.16 1.81
C ALA A 107 -0.26 -5.70 0.59
N ALA A 108 1.05 -5.90 0.71
CA ALA A 108 1.87 -6.43 -0.37
C ALA A 108 1.51 -7.88 -0.75
N ASN A 109 1.26 -8.73 0.25
CA ASN A 109 0.80 -10.10 0.04
C ASN A 109 -0.57 -10.14 -0.66
N ARG A 110 -1.45 -9.19 -0.36
CA ARG A 110 -2.78 -9.11 -0.98
C ARG A 110 -2.74 -8.57 -2.41
N TRP A 111 -1.92 -7.57 -2.70
CA TRP A 111 -1.62 -7.17 -4.07
C TRP A 111 -1.14 -8.36 -4.91
N LEU A 112 -0.22 -9.15 -4.35
CA LEU A 112 0.28 -10.36 -4.99
C LEU A 112 -0.83 -11.41 -5.17
N SER A 113 -1.71 -11.56 -4.18
CA SER A 113 -2.84 -12.50 -4.22
C SER A 113 -3.91 -12.09 -5.25
N ASN A 114 -3.97 -10.82 -5.60
CA ASN A 114 -4.90 -10.19 -6.54
C ASN A 114 -4.26 -9.93 -7.91
N ASP A 115 -3.39 -10.83 -8.36
CA ASP A 115 -2.74 -10.81 -9.66
C ASP A 115 -1.96 -9.52 -9.98
N GLY A 116 -1.29 -8.97 -8.97
CA GLY A 116 -0.47 -7.76 -9.14
C GLY A 116 -1.31 -6.51 -9.32
N ARG A 117 -2.48 -6.50 -8.70
CA ARG A 117 -3.38 -5.37 -8.63
C ARG A 117 -3.80 -5.25 -7.18
N PHE A 118 -3.85 -4.04 -6.64
CA PHE A 118 -4.76 -3.85 -5.53
C PHE A 118 -6.13 -4.08 -6.15
N GLY A 119 -6.77 -5.20 -5.74
CA GLY A 119 -7.98 -5.72 -6.37
C GLY A 119 -8.92 -4.57 -6.67
N ALA A 120 -9.48 -4.57 -7.87
CA ALA A 120 -10.32 -3.51 -8.40
C ALA A 120 -11.04 -2.83 -7.25
N VAL A 121 -10.71 -1.56 -6.98
CA VAL A 121 -11.65 -0.55 -6.49
C VAL A 121 -12.81 -1.24 -5.80
N GLN A 122 -12.65 -1.60 -4.53
CA GLN A 122 -13.77 -2.27 -3.87
C GLN A 122 -14.88 -1.24 -3.85
N ARG A 123 -15.90 -1.49 -4.68
CA ARG A 123 -17.09 -0.67 -4.76
C ARG A 123 -17.99 -1.12 -3.64
N GLY A 124 -18.27 -0.20 -2.74
CA GLY A 124 -19.30 -0.37 -1.73
C GLY A 124 -20.46 0.56 -2.01
N SER A 125 -21.64 0.19 -1.52
CA SER A 125 -22.76 1.12 -1.45
C SER A 125 -23.04 1.46 0.01
N ILE A 126 -23.17 2.75 0.29
CA ILE A 126 -23.59 3.20 1.61
C ILE A 126 -25.06 2.88 1.75
N THR A 127 -25.39 1.97 2.65
CA THR A 127 -26.77 1.54 2.86
C THR A 127 -27.46 2.38 3.93
N LYS A 128 -26.71 2.82 4.95
CA LYS A 128 -27.21 3.63 6.07
C LYS A 128 -26.15 4.57 6.61
N LEU A 129 -26.59 5.73 7.09
CA LEU A 129 -25.78 6.67 7.87
C LEU A 129 -26.52 7.11 9.12
N ARG A 130 -25.76 7.47 10.15
CA ARG A 130 -26.30 8.10 11.36
C ARG A 130 -25.29 9.07 11.95
N ASN A 131 -25.75 10.27 12.30
CA ASN A 131 -24.96 11.18 13.10
C ASN A 131 -25.04 10.77 14.58
N THR A 132 -23.89 10.55 15.20
CA THR A 132 -23.71 10.22 16.63
C THR A 132 -22.91 11.33 17.30
N SER A 133 -22.76 11.27 18.62
CA SER A 133 -22.03 12.30 19.38
C SER A 133 -20.54 12.36 19.04
N ASP A 134 -19.98 11.28 18.52
CA ASP A 134 -18.55 11.10 18.20
C ASP A 134 -18.25 11.16 16.70
N GLY A 135 -19.26 11.39 15.85
CA GLY A 135 -19.06 11.57 14.40
C GLY A 135 -20.23 11.05 13.56
N GLN A 136 -20.00 10.93 12.26
CA GLN A 136 -20.95 10.28 11.36
C GLN A 136 -20.56 8.81 11.20
N LYS A 137 -21.49 7.91 11.53
CA LYS A 137 -21.34 6.45 11.41
C LYS A 137 -22.03 5.95 10.15
N ILE A 138 -21.42 4.98 9.49
CA ILE A 138 -21.89 4.45 8.20
C ILE A 138 -21.92 2.92 8.18
N VAL A 139 -22.84 2.39 7.38
CA VAL A 139 -22.90 0.99 6.99
C VAL A 139 -22.68 0.92 5.48
N ILE A 140 -21.72 0.09 5.07
CA ILE A 140 -21.31 -0.10 3.70
C ILE A 140 -21.58 -1.56 3.32
N TYR A 141 -22.32 -1.77 2.24
CA TYR A 141 -22.45 -3.09 1.62
C TYR A 141 -21.29 -3.31 0.64
N THR A 142 -20.66 -4.48 0.71
CA THR A 142 -19.61 -4.94 -0.19
C THR A 142 -19.95 -6.35 -0.72
N GLN A 143 -19.15 -6.87 -1.64
CA GLN A 143 -19.35 -8.24 -2.16
C GLN A 143 -19.18 -9.33 -1.09
N GLU A 144 -18.47 -9.03 0.00
CA GLU A 144 -18.10 -10.00 1.04
C GLU A 144 -19.00 -9.89 2.29
N GLY A 145 -19.92 -8.92 2.32
CA GLY A 145 -20.83 -8.69 3.44
C GLY A 145 -21.01 -7.21 3.76
N TYR A 146 -21.22 -6.89 5.03
CA TYR A 146 -21.33 -5.51 5.50
C TYR A 146 -20.09 -5.07 6.29
N SER A 147 -19.63 -3.86 6.00
CA SER A 147 -18.62 -3.16 6.76
C SER A 147 -19.24 -1.96 7.47
N VAL A 148 -18.70 -1.62 8.64
CA VAL A 148 -19.14 -0.46 9.42
C VAL A 148 -17.96 0.42 9.75
N GLY A 149 -18.20 1.73 9.83
CA GLY A 149 -17.13 2.67 10.11
C GLY A 149 -17.59 4.08 10.43
N THR A 150 -16.61 4.93 10.71
CA THR A 150 -16.77 6.35 10.99
C THR A 150 -16.23 7.18 9.85
N VAL A 151 -16.97 8.18 9.41
CA VAL A 151 -16.47 9.20 8.46
C VAL A 151 -15.53 10.13 9.20
N LEU A 152 -14.27 10.15 8.79
CA LEU A 152 -13.25 11.01 9.38
C LEU A 152 -13.21 12.37 8.69
N GLU A 153 -13.30 12.36 7.37
CA GLU A 153 -13.21 13.54 6.53
C GLU A 153 -14.01 13.31 5.24
N PHE A 154 -14.81 14.31 4.87
CA PHE A 154 -15.58 14.27 3.64
C PHE A 154 -15.55 15.65 2.97
N VAL A 155 -14.81 15.74 1.86
CA VAL A 155 -14.53 16.94 1.07
C VAL A 155 -15.15 16.79 -0.33
N ALA A 156 -16.43 16.45 -0.37
CA ALA A 156 -17.20 16.41 -1.60
C ALA A 156 -18.04 17.68 -1.75
N ALA A 157 -18.31 18.09 -3.00
CA ALA A 157 -19.22 19.21 -3.29
C ALA A 157 -20.66 18.93 -2.82
N LYS A 158 -21.02 17.65 -2.67
CA LYS A 158 -22.31 17.18 -2.16
C LYS A 158 -22.09 16.34 -0.89
N PRO A 159 -22.93 16.48 0.16
CA PRO A 159 -22.83 15.65 1.36
C PRO A 159 -23.02 14.15 1.09
N MET A 160 -22.44 13.32 1.96
CA MET A 160 -22.57 11.87 1.94
C MET A 160 -24.01 11.47 2.32
N GLU A 161 -24.63 10.61 1.52
CA GLU A 161 -26.02 10.17 1.60
C GLU A 161 -26.11 8.64 1.51
N ALA A 162 -27.20 8.09 2.08
CA ALA A 162 -27.53 6.70 1.86
C ALA A 162 -27.85 6.52 0.37
N SER A 163 -27.33 5.46 -0.24
CA SER A 163 -27.26 5.18 -1.67
C SER A 163 -26.02 5.68 -2.42
N ASN A 164 -25.10 6.41 -1.79
CA ASN A 164 -23.84 6.71 -2.46
C ASN A 164 -23.04 5.44 -2.73
N VAL A 165 -22.42 5.38 -3.91
CA VAL A 165 -21.38 4.40 -4.23
C VAL A 165 -20.04 5.01 -3.86
N ILE A 166 -19.19 4.20 -3.22
CA ILE A 166 -17.85 4.60 -2.81
C ILE A 166 -16.84 3.58 -3.32
N GLU A 167 -15.68 4.09 -3.68
CA GLU A 167 -14.55 3.32 -4.19
C GLU A 167 -13.37 3.52 -3.24
N ALA A 168 -12.82 2.42 -2.72
CA ALA A 168 -11.61 2.51 -1.93
C ALA A 168 -10.39 2.80 -2.82
N VAL A 169 -9.59 3.79 -2.43
CA VAL A 169 -8.37 4.21 -3.10
C VAL A 169 -7.18 3.76 -2.26
N ASN A 170 -6.34 2.89 -2.81
CA ASN A 170 -5.17 2.33 -2.11
C ASN A 170 -5.50 1.69 -0.74
N GLY A 171 -6.72 1.16 -0.60
CA GLY A 171 -7.24 0.51 0.61
C GLY A 171 -8.43 -0.37 0.28
N PHE A 172 -9.04 -0.99 1.30
CA PHE A 172 -10.15 -1.93 1.13
C PHE A 172 -11.31 -1.57 2.06
N LEU A 173 -12.55 -1.66 1.56
CA LEU A 173 -13.75 -1.47 2.38
C LEU A 173 -13.99 -2.69 3.29
N THR A 174 -13.34 -3.82 3.01
CA THR A 174 -13.43 -5.05 3.80
C THR A 174 -12.26 -5.28 4.76
N ASP A 175 -11.49 -4.22 5.04
CA ASP A 175 -10.46 -4.22 6.09
C ASP A 175 -10.73 -3.15 7.15
N VAL A 176 -10.43 -3.48 8.41
CA VAL A 176 -10.38 -2.50 9.50
C VAL A 176 -9.19 -1.57 9.31
N GLY A 177 -9.40 -0.26 9.42
CA GLY A 177 -8.35 0.72 9.19
C GLY A 177 -8.84 2.03 8.58
N LYS A 178 -7.91 2.97 8.42
CA LYS A 178 -8.17 4.21 7.70
C LYS A 178 -8.13 3.93 6.20
N VAL A 179 -9.22 4.22 5.52
CA VAL A 179 -9.40 4.00 4.09
C VAL A 179 -9.67 5.35 3.42
N ARG A 180 -8.94 5.62 2.35
CA ARG A 180 -9.21 6.75 1.46
C ARG A 180 -10.27 6.33 0.46
N ILE A 181 -11.24 7.19 0.18
CA ILE A 181 -12.31 6.90 -0.79
C ILE A 181 -12.37 7.95 -1.89
N LEU A 182 -12.68 7.50 -3.11
CA LEU A 182 -12.99 8.36 -4.24
C LEU A 182 -14.46 8.80 -4.14
N ASP A 183 -14.70 10.09 -4.26
CA ASP A 183 -16.05 10.61 -4.54
C ASP A 183 -16.32 10.48 -6.05
N GLU A 184 -17.33 9.70 -6.43
CA GLU A 184 -17.69 9.51 -7.84
C GLU A 184 -18.17 10.78 -8.53
N HIS A 185 -18.65 11.80 -7.80
CA HIS A 185 -19.18 13.01 -8.41
C HIS A 185 -18.12 14.05 -8.72
N THR A 186 -17.13 14.19 -7.85
CA THR A 186 -16.02 15.15 -8.02
C THR A 186 -14.74 14.51 -8.54
N HIS A 187 -14.65 13.17 -8.51
CA HIS A 187 -13.41 12.41 -8.69
C HIS A 187 -12.28 12.82 -7.74
N SER A 188 -12.58 13.53 -6.64
CA SER A 188 -11.60 13.80 -5.60
C SER A 188 -11.39 12.55 -4.75
N ALA A 189 -10.12 12.24 -4.51
CA ALA A 189 -9.70 11.14 -3.66
C ALA A 189 -9.31 11.64 -2.26
N ASP A 190 -9.91 12.72 -1.77
CA ASP A 190 -9.53 13.38 -0.52
C ASP A 190 -10.47 13.04 0.65
N ASN A 191 -11.33 12.03 0.48
CA ASN A 191 -12.28 11.60 1.51
C ASN A 191 -11.70 10.42 2.32
N TYR A 192 -11.98 10.38 3.63
CA TYR A 192 -11.46 9.36 4.53
C TYR A 192 -12.53 8.77 5.44
N ILE A 193 -12.51 7.45 5.57
CA ILE A 193 -13.32 6.69 6.53
C ILE A 193 -12.40 5.81 7.38
N GLN A 194 -12.77 5.60 8.63
CA GLN A 194 -12.18 4.58 9.48
C GLN A 194 -13.14 3.39 9.50
N ILE A 195 -12.77 2.29 8.87
CA ILE A 195 -13.50 1.03 9.01
C ILE A 195 -13.17 0.44 10.39
N GLU A 196 -14.22 0.03 11.10
CA GLU A 196 -14.15 -0.47 12.48
C GLU A 196 -14.41 -1.98 12.55
N ALA A 197 -15.22 -2.52 11.64
CA ALA A 197 -15.48 -3.95 11.50
C ALA A 197 -16.04 -4.30 10.12
N VAL A 198 -15.88 -5.57 9.74
CA VAL A 198 -16.05 -6.08 8.37
C VAL A 198 -16.68 -7.49 8.39
N TYR A 199 -17.19 -7.95 7.24
CA TYR A 199 -17.81 -9.27 7.07
C TYR A 199 -19.02 -9.53 7.99
N LEU A 200 -19.75 -8.47 8.33
CA LEU A 200 -20.91 -8.56 9.21
C LEU A 200 -22.15 -9.01 8.42
N SER A 201 -23.09 -9.64 9.13
CA SER A 201 -24.47 -9.74 8.64
C SER A 201 -25.12 -8.36 8.64
N GLU A 202 -26.16 -8.19 7.82
CA GLU A 202 -26.91 -6.94 7.78
C GLU A 202 -27.48 -6.58 9.16
N GLU A 203 -28.00 -7.57 9.90
CA GLU A 203 -28.55 -7.37 11.24
C GLU A 203 -27.48 -6.90 12.22
N ALA A 204 -26.26 -7.45 12.15
CA ALA A 204 -25.16 -7.04 13.02
C ALA A 204 -24.72 -5.60 12.75
N ALA A 205 -24.54 -5.24 11.47
CA ALA A 205 -24.20 -3.88 11.08
C ALA A 205 -25.30 -2.87 11.48
N ASN A 206 -26.56 -3.24 11.29
CA ASN A 206 -27.71 -2.42 11.69
C ASN A 206 -27.80 -2.24 13.21
N ARG A 207 -27.55 -3.29 13.99
CA ARG A 207 -27.51 -3.19 15.46
C ARG A 207 -26.39 -2.29 15.93
N TRP A 208 -25.20 -2.39 15.34
CA TRP A 208 -24.06 -1.52 15.65
C TRP A 208 -24.42 -0.04 15.40
N LEU A 209 -25.04 0.25 14.25
CA LEU A 209 -25.49 1.61 13.93
C LEU A 209 -26.59 2.10 14.89
N ALA A 210 -27.51 1.22 15.27
CA ALA A 210 -28.57 1.52 16.25
C ALA A 210 -28.03 1.82 17.66
N LYS A 211 -26.88 1.24 18.03
CA LYS A 211 -26.14 1.51 19.26
C LYS A 211 -25.19 2.71 19.19
N GLY A 212 -25.27 3.49 18.10
CA GLY A 212 -24.46 4.69 17.95
C GLY A 212 -22.99 4.41 17.60
N GLY A 213 -22.72 3.31 16.91
CA GLY A 213 -21.37 2.95 16.49
C GLY A 213 -20.62 2.10 17.50
N SER A 214 -21.34 1.24 18.25
CA SER A 214 -20.74 0.34 19.24
C SER A 214 -21.38 -1.05 19.16
N PHE A 215 -20.60 -2.10 19.43
CA PHE A 215 -21.06 -3.49 19.40
C PHE A 215 -21.87 -3.90 20.63
#